data_AF-A0A940FXR1-F1
#
_entry.id   AF-A0A940FXR1-F1
#
_cell.length_a   1.000
_cell.length_b   1.000
_cell.length_c   1.000
_cell.angle_alpha   90.00
_cell.angle_beta   90.00
_cell.angle_gamma   90.00
#
_symmetry.space_group_name_H-M   'P 1'
#
loop_
_entity.id
_entity.type
_entity.pdbx_description
1 polymer ?
#
loop_
_entity_poly.entity_id
_entity_poly.type
_entity_poly.pdbx_seq_one_letter_code
_entity_poly.pdbx_strand_id
1 'polypeptide(L)'
;MLDGAARVGELLDEAVQLGMPAVAITDHGNNFGAFDFWKQAKARGIKPIIGTEAYLTPGTHRSDKSRVRWAEGDGLNADDVGGGGAYTHMTMLAETTEGMHNLFRLSSLASIEGYYFKPRMDRELLQR
;
A
#
# COMPACT_ATOMS: atom_id res chain seq x y z
N MET A 1 3.98 -11.48 2.55
CA MET A 1 5.08 -10.50 2.46
C MET A 1 6.25 -11.24 1.84
N LEU A 2 6.60 -10.96 0.59
CA LEU A 2 7.57 -11.76 -0.20
C LEU A 2 8.53 -10.90 -1.04
N ASP A 3 8.39 -9.58 -0.99
CA ASP A 3 9.03 -8.59 -1.86
C ASP A 3 9.87 -7.57 -1.07
N GLY A 4 9.38 -7.09 0.08
CA GLY A 4 10.13 -6.20 0.96
C GLY A 4 11.38 -6.87 1.56
N ALA A 5 12.56 -6.38 1.18
CA ALA A 5 13.85 -6.86 1.70
C ALA A 5 14.50 -5.90 2.72
N ALA A 6 14.05 -4.64 2.78
CA ALA A 6 14.61 -3.65 3.67
C ALA A 6 14.19 -3.90 5.13
N ARG A 7 15.16 -4.15 6.01
CA ARG A 7 14.91 -4.24 7.45
C ARG A 7 14.75 -2.83 8.02
N VAL A 8 13.69 -2.62 8.82
CA VAL A 8 13.32 -1.31 9.38
C VAL A 8 14.50 -0.62 10.08
N GLY A 9 15.23 -1.33 10.93
CA GLY A 9 16.36 -0.77 11.67
C GLY A 9 17.47 -0.26 10.76
N GLU A 10 17.95 -1.12 9.85
CA GLU A 10 19.03 -0.81 8.90
C GLU A 10 18.64 0.32 7.95
N LEU A 11 17.40 0.31 7.45
CA LEU A 11 16.85 1.38 6.61
C LEU A 11 16.91 2.74 7.32
N LEU A 12 16.49 2.78 8.59
CA LEU A 12 16.45 4.02 9.36
C LEU A 12 17.84 4.49 9.78
N ASP A 13 18.75 3.56 10.10
CA ASP A 13 20.16 3.88 10.37
C ASP A 13 20.82 4.54 9.14
N GLU A 14 20.52 4.03 7.94
CA GLU A 14 21.00 4.62 6.69
C GLU A 14 20.38 6.00 6.42
N ALA A 15 19.08 6.18 6.68
CA ALA A 15 18.44 7.48 6.56
C ALA A 15 19.08 8.54 7.48
N VAL A 16 19.45 8.15 8.71
CA VAL A 16 20.20 9.01 9.63
C VAL A 16 21.58 9.34 9.06
N GLN A 17 22.32 8.34 8.57
CA GLN A 17 23.65 8.53 7.98
C GLN A 17 23.62 9.54 6.81
N LEU A 18 22.60 9.44 5.95
CA LEU A 18 22.40 10.31 4.80
C LEU A 18 21.82 11.70 5.16
N GLY A 19 21.53 11.97 6.44
CA GLY A 19 20.96 13.23 6.89
C GLY A 19 19.52 13.46 6.42
N MET A 20 18.78 12.39 6.12
CA MET A 20 17.39 12.49 5.67
C MET A 20 16.46 12.75 6.87
N PRO A 21 15.61 13.80 6.85
CA PRO A 21 14.81 14.16 8.03
C PRO A 21 13.54 13.30 8.21
N ALA A 22 13.14 12.56 7.17
CA ALA A 22 11.88 11.81 7.16
C ALA A 22 11.96 10.58 6.24
N VAL A 23 11.20 9.54 6.56
CA VAL A 23 11.06 8.33 5.72
C VAL A 23 9.61 7.86 5.78
N ALA A 24 9.08 7.40 4.65
CA ALA A 24 7.74 6.82 4.54
C ALA A 24 7.79 5.28 4.46
N ILE A 25 6.88 4.62 5.17
CA ILE A 25 6.60 3.18 4.99
C ILE A 25 5.36 3.02 4.10
N THR A 26 5.48 2.22 3.04
CA THR A 26 4.42 2.05 2.02
C THR A 26 4.29 0.59 1.60
N ASP A 27 4.15 -0.32 2.58
CA ASP A 27 4.04 -1.75 2.32
C ASP A 27 2.81 -2.11 1.45
N HIS A 28 2.95 -3.17 0.66
CA HIS A 28 1.91 -3.67 -0.24
C HIS A 28 0.63 -4.11 0.49
N GLY A 29 -0.43 -3.33 0.35
CA GLY A 29 -1.80 -3.66 0.73
C GLY A 29 -2.03 -3.89 2.23
N ASN A 30 -1.07 -3.51 3.09
CA ASN A 30 -1.17 -3.71 4.53
C ASN A 30 -0.42 -2.61 5.31
N ASN A 31 -0.68 -2.55 6.61
CA ASN A 31 -0.01 -1.64 7.55
C ASN A 31 0.62 -2.38 8.74
N PHE A 32 1.06 -3.64 8.58
CA PHE A 32 1.54 -4.45 9.72
C PHE A 32 2.79 -3.86 10.37
N GLY A 33 3.70 -3.29 9.58
CA GLY A 33 4.93 -2.66 10.06
C GLY A 33 4.76 -1.27 10.68
N ALA A 34 3.57 -0.66 10.61
CA ALA A 34 3.39 0.76 10.90
C ALA A 34 3.85 1.16 12.32
N PHE A 35 3.48 0.38 13.34
CA PHE A 35 3.83 0.69 14.73
C PHE A 35 5.33 0.52 15.01
N ASP A 36 5.92 -0.58 14.54
CA ASP A 36 7.34 -0.85 14.73
C ASP A 36 8.21 0.19 13.99
N PHE A 37 7.85 0.51 12.75
CA PHE A 37 8.48 1.57 11.97
C PHE A 37 8.39 2.93 12.68
N TRP A 38 7.20 3.33 13.12
CA TRP A 38 7.00 4.58 13.85
C TRP A 38 7.88 4.65 15.10
N LYS A 39 7.88 3.59 15.92
CA LYS A 39 8.63 3.52 17.17
C LYS A 39 10.14 3.66 16.92
N GLN A 40 10.66 2.91 15.94
CA GLN A 40 12.09 2.92 15.62
C GLN A 40 12.55 4.23 14.96
N ALA A 41 11.73 4.82 14.11
CA ALA A 41 12.02 6.11 13.46
C ALA A 41 12.07 7.24 14.50
N LYS A 42 11.07 7.28 15.40
CA LYS A 42 11.02 8.27 16.47
C LYS A 42 12.22 8.19 17.40
N ALA A 43 12.69 6.98 17.75
CA ALA A 43 13.88 6.78 18.57
C ALA A 43 15.17 7.34 17.92
N ARG A 44 15.19 7.47 16.59
CA ARG A 44 16.32 7.97 15.79
C ARG A 44 16.17 9.44 15.37
N GLY A 45 15.13 10.13 15.83
CA GLY A 45 14.87 11.51 15.43
C GLY A 45 14.37 11.68 13.99
N ILE A 46 14.07 10.58 13.28
CA ILE A 46 13.46 10.61 11.94
C ILE A 46 11.97 10.87 12.07
N LYS A 47 11.40 11.73 11.21
CA LYS A 47 9.95 11.88 11.08
C LYS A 47 9.36 10.69 10.32
N PRO A 48 8.60 9.77 10.96
CA PRO A 48 7.93 8.71 10.22
C PRO A 48 6.74 9.25 9.46
N ILE A 49 6.55 8.78 8.22
CA ILE A 49 5.34 8.99 7.42
C ILE A 49 4.68 7.62 7.23
N ILE A 50 3.46 7.46 7.73
CA ILE A 50 2.74 6.19 7.64
C ILE A 50 1.93 6.17 6.36
N GLY A 51 2.15 5.15 5.54
CA GLY A 51 1.47 4.97 4.27
C GLY A 51 1.16 3.51 3.98
N THR A 52 0.66 3.26 2.78
CA THR A 52 0.49 1.92 2.20
C THR A 52 0.51 2.05 0.68
N GLU A 53 1.05 1.05 0.00
CA GLU A 53 0.83 0.88 -1.42
C GLU A 53 -0.39 -0.03 -1.61
N ALA A 54 -1.56 0.59 -1.78
CA ALA A 54 -2.81 -0.14 -1.91
C ALA A 54 -2.92 -0.85 -3.26
N TYR A 55 -3.61 -1.98 -3.25
CA TYR A 55 -4.13 -2.61 -4.46
C TYR A 55 -5.53 -2.04 -4.73
N LEU A 56 -5.76 -1.44 -5.90
CA LEU A 56 -7.07 -0.97 -6.32
C LEU A 56 -7.68 -1.88 -7.38
N THR A 57 -8.99 -2.08 -7.33
CA THR A 57 -9.69 -2.74 -8.43
C THR A 57 -9.63 -1.90 -9.71
N PRO A 58 -9.55 -2.55 -10.89
CA PRO A 58 -9.47 -1.87 -12.18
C PRO A 58 -10.86 -1.42 -12.68
N GLY A 59 -11.58 -0.65 -11.86
CA GLY A 59 -12.90 -0.09 -12.21
C GLY A 59 -14.09 -0.95 -11.83
N THR A 60 -13.90 -2.06 -11.12
CA THR A 60 -14.97 -2.92 -10.59
C THR A 60 -15.17 -2.70 -9.09
N HIS A 61 -16.27 -3.21 -8.53
CA HIS A 61 -16.44 -3.26 -7.08
C HIS A 61 -15.39 -4.20 -6.44
N ARG A 62 -14.96 -3.93 -5.21
CA ARG A 62 -13.90 -4.68 -4.48
C ARG A 62 -14.17 -6.18 -4.33
N SER A 63 -15.44 -6.58 -4.27
CA SER A 63 -15.85 -7.99 -4.21
C SER A 63 -15.84 -8.72 -5.57
N ASP A 64 -15.70 -7.99 -6.69
CA ASP A 64 -15.69 -8.57 -8.04
C ASP A 64 -14.36 -9.29 -8.33
N LYS A 65 -14.43 -10.52 -8.82
CA LYS A 65 -13.27 -11.39 -9.11
C LYS A 65 -13.02 -11.60 -10.60
N SER A 66 -13.70 -10.84 -11.46
CA SER A 66 -13.43 -10.82 -12.90
C SER A 66 -12.07 -10.17 -13.19
N ARG A 67 -11.46 -10.59 -14.30
CA ARG A 67 -10.23 -9.98 -14.81
C ARG A 67 -10.60 -8.87 -15.79
N VAL A 68 -10.03 -7.69 -15.59
CA VAL A 68 -10.21 -6.53 -16.47
C VAL A 68 -8.94 -6.31 -17.27
N ARG A 69 -9.09 -6.02 -18.56
CA ARG A 69 -8.02 -5.56 -19.43
C ARG A 69 -8.37 -4.19 -19.97
N TRP A 70 -7.38 -3.33 -20.07
CA TRP A 70 -7.53 -2.01 -20.71
C TRP A 70 -6.88 -1.97 -22.09
N ALA A 71 -5.89 -2.84 -22.34
CA ALA A 71 -5.29 -2.98 -23.67
C ALA A 71 -6.24 -3.66 -24.67
N GLU A 72 -6.22 -3.18 -25.91
CA GLU A 72 -6.92 -3.82 -27.04
C GLU A 72 -6.06 -4.95 -27.63
N GLY A 73 -6.73 -5.98 -28.17
CA GLY A 73 -6.09 -7.10 -28.87
C GLY A 73 -5.92 -8.39 -28.05
N ASP A 74 -5.51 -9.44 -28.73
CA ASP A 74 -5.29 -10.79 -28.23
C ASP A 74 -3.82 -11.02 -27.86
N GLY A 75 -3.48 -10.83 -26.57
CA GLY A 75 -2.13 -11.06 -26.09
C GLY A 75 -1.95 -10.76 -24.61
N LEU A 76 -0.84 -11.20 -24.03
CA LEU A 76 -0.37 -10.68 -22.75
C LEU A 76 0.35 -9.35 -23.04
N ASN A 77 -0.21 -8.25 -22.56
CA ASN A 77 0.47 -6.96 -22.58
C ASN A 77 1.06 -6.73 -21.18
N ALA A 78 2.38 -6.55 -21.11
CA ALA A 78 3.10 -6.35 -19.86
C ALA A 78 2.73 -5.01 -19.19
N ASP A 79 2.23 -4.05 -19.96
CA ASP A 79 1.84 -2.71 -19.49
C ASP A 79 0.34 -2.58 -19.19
N ASP A 80 -0.40 -3.69 -19.20
CA ASP A 80 -1.83 -3.72 -18.85
C ASP A 80 -2.04 -3.81 -17.33
N VAL A 81 -3.30 -3.95 -16.90
CA VAL A 81 -3.69 -4.07 -15.50
C VAL A 81 -2.92 -5.19 -14.79
N GLY A 82 -2.28 -4.82 -13.68
CA GLY A 82 -1.47 -5.70 -12.84
C GLY A 82 -2.20 -6.94 -12.32
N GLY A 83 -1.42 -7.97 -11.95
CA GLY A 83 -1.96 -9.24 -11.48
C GLY A 83 -2.79 -9.99 -12.53
N GLY A 84 -2.54 -9.74 -13.83
CA GLY A 84 -3.29 -10.33 -14.94
C GLY A 84 -4.74 -9.82 -15.01
N GLY A 85 -4.94 -8.52 -14.76
CA GLY A 85 -6.26 -7.89 -14.77
C GLY A 85 -6.95 -7.80 -13.40
N ALA A 86 -6.21 -7.95 -12.31
CA ALA A 86 -6.79 -8.05 -10.96
C ALA A 86 -6.74 -6.73 -10.18
N TYR A 87 -5.69 -5.93 -10.36
CA TYR A 87 -5.48 -4.69 -9.60
C TYR A 87 -4.49 -3.72 -10.25
N THR A 88 -4.51 -2.46 -9.80
CA THR A 88 -3.42 -1.49 -9.96
C THR A 88 -2.85 -1.11 -8.60
N HIS A 89 -1.66 -0.51 -8.56
CA HIS A 89 -1.08 0.02 -7.32
C HIS A 89 -1.45 1.49 -7.11
N MET A 90 -1.56 1.91 -5.84
CA MET A 90 -1.70 3.30 -5.46
C MET A 90 -0.95 3.58 -4.16
N THR A 91 0.06 4.43 -4.22
CA THR A 91 0.78 4.92 -3.03
C THR A 91 -0.10 5.93 -2.29
N MET A 92 -0.36 5.67 -1.01
CA MET A 92 -1.14 6.56 -0.15
C MET A 92 -0.36 6.87 1.12
N LEU A 93 -0.41 8.14 1.55
CA LEU A 93 0.28 8.64 2.74
C LEU A 93 -0.74 9.30 3.68
N ALA A 94 -0.58 9.08 4.98
CA ALA A 94 -1.34 9.79 5.99
C ALA A 94 -0.67 11.12 6.34
N GLU A 95 -1.36 12.23 6.07
CA GLU A 95 -0.91 13.56 6.50
C GLU A 95 -1.21 13.80 7.99
N THR A 96 -2.33 13.26 8.48
CA THR A 96 -2.83 13.45 9.85
C THR A 96 -3.06 12.11 10.55
N THR A 97 -3.22 12.15 11.87
CA THR A 97 -3.62 10.97 12.67
C THR A 97 -4.95 10.39 12.19
N GLU A 98 -5.90 11.24 11.79
CA GLU A 98 -7.16 10.81 11.19
C GLU A 98 -6.92 10.08 9.86
N GLY A 99 -6.09 10.64 8.98
CA GLY A 99 -5.68 9.98 7.74
C GLY A 99 -5.05 8.61 7.99
N MET A 100 -4.22 8.47 9.04
CA MET A 100 -3.63 7.18 9.43
C MET A 100 -4.71 6.18 9.87
N HIS A 101 -5.68 6.59 10.67
CA HIS A 101 -6.80 5.73 11.05
C HIS A 101 -7.63 5.32 9.83
N ASN A 102 -7.81 6.21 8.85
CA ASN A 102 -8.48 5.89 7.59
C ASN A 102 -7.68 4.84 6.81
N LEU A 103 -6.35 4.96 6.68
CA LEU A 103 -5.52 3.92 6.07
C LEU A 103 -5.69 2.55 6.76
N PHE A 104 -5.73 2.51 8.09
CA PHE A 104 -5.92 1.26 8.82
C PHE A 104 -7.29 0.62 8.57
N ARG A 105 -8.36 1.44 8.50
CA ARG A 105 -9.71 0.96 8.14
C ARG A 105 -9.75 0.47 6.69
N LEU A 106 -9.18 1.23 5.77
CA LEU A 106 -9.08 0.86 4.35
C LEU A 106 -8.36 -0.48 4.19
N SER A 107 -7.20 -0.67 4.83
CA SER A 107 -6.47 -1.94 4.80
C SER A 107 -7.28 -3.10 5.37
N SER A 108 -7.97 -2.88 6.49
CA SER A 108 -8.84 -3.89 7.12
C SER A 108 -9.98 -4.30 6.18
N LEU A 109 -10.70 -3.33 5.62
CA LEU A 109 -11.84 -3.56 4.73
C LEU A 109 -11.39 -4.17 3.39
N ALA A 110 -10.23 -3.77 2.86
CA ALA A 110 -9.63 -4.40 1.68
C ALA A 110 -9.35 -5.90 1.91
N SER A 111 -8.95 -6.28 3.12
CA SER A 111 -8.72 -7.68 3.48
C SER A 111 -10.00 -8.47 3.77
N ILE A 112 -11.02 -7.84 4.36
CA ILE A 112 -12.26 -8.51 4.75
C ILE A 112 -13.22 -8.63 3.55
N GLU A 113 -13.36 -7.57 2.77
CA GLU A 113 -14.38 -7.46 1.70
C GLU A 113 -13.78 -7.63 0.30
N GLY A 114 -12.53 -7.19 0.11
CA GLY A 114 -11.91 -7.04 -1.21
C GLY A 114 -10.87 -8.09 -1.58
N TYR A 115 -10.71 -9.13 -0.75
CA TYR A 115 -9.66 -10.12 -0.97
C TYR A 115 -9.95 -10.98 -2.19
N TYR A 116 -9.01 -10.97 -3.14
CA TYR A 116 -8.98 -11.89 -4.28
C TYR A 116 -7.66 -12.66 -4.32
N PHE A 117 -6.63 -12.12 -4.96
CA PHE A 117 -5.24 -12.57 -4.81
C PHE A 117 -4.47 -11.70 -3.82
N LYS A 118 -4.93 -10.47 -3.66
CA LYS A 118 -4.41 -9.41 -2.80
C LYS A 118 -5.60 -8.70 -2.15
N PRO A 119 -5.44 -8.05 -0.98
CA PRO A 119 -6.49 -7.25 -0.37
C PRO A 119 -6.70 -5.96 -1.19
N ARG A 120 -7.81 -5.86 -1.93
CA ARG A 120 -8.06 -4.73 -2.84
C ARG A 120 -9.07 -3.75 -2.27
N MET A 121 -8.83 -2.47 -2.51
CA MET A 121 -9.79 -1.39 -2.31
C MET A 121 -10.46 -1.04 -3.65
N ASP A 122 -11.54 -0.28 -3.60
CA ASP A 122 -12.16 0.33 -4.77
C ASP A 122 -12.45 1.82 -4.51
N ARG A 123 -12.93 2.52 -5.54
CA ARG A 123 -13.18 3.97 -5.44
C ARG A 123 -14.26 4.33 -4.42
N GLU A 124 -15.25 3.46 -4.22
CA GLU A 124 -16.31 3.67 -3.23
C GLU A 124 -15.72 3.63 -1.81
N LEU A 125 -14.89 2.63 -1.52
CA LEU A 125 -14.24 2.49 -0.23
C LEU A 125 -13.31 3.68 0.07
N LEU A 126 -12.59 4.20 -0.93
CA LEU A 126 -11.71 5.37 -0.78
C LEU A 126 -12.45 6.69 -0.48
N GLN A 127 -13.76 6.76 -0.73
CA GLN A 127 -14.57 7.97 -0.50
C GLN A 127 -15.26 8.00 0.87
N ARG A 128 -15.04 6.98 1.70
CA ARG A 128 -15.57 6.89 3.07
C ARG A 128 -14.62 7.52 4.07
#